data_AF-A0AAP2DBA5-F1
#
_entry.id   AF-A0AAP2DBA5-F1
#
_cell.length_a   1.000
_cell.length_b   1.000
_cell.length_c   1.000
_cell.angle_alpha   90.00
_cell.angle_beta   90.00
_cell.angle_gamma   90.00
#
_symmetry.space_group_name_H-M   'P 1'
#
loop_
_entity.id
_entity.type
_entity.pdbx_description
1 polymer ?
#
loop_
_entity_poly.entity_id
_entity_poly.type
_entity_poly.pdbx_seq_one_letter_code
_entity_poly.pdbx_strand_id
1 'polypeptide(L)'
;MIVWPEYKKLTLEDKIDLLYEHGTFIMAIRYYSYKINLYLLGNFYVEVFVRHKNTIIEKIIPLDMNHTRMKFYSDQIMLPCDMF
;
A
#
# COMPACT_ATOMS: atom_id res chain seq x y z
N MET A 1 4.27 -15.28 -12.45
CA MET A 1 4.65 -14.59 -11.19
C MET A 1 4.71 -13.11 -11.50
N ILE A 2 3.94 -12.27 -10.81
CA ILE A 2 3.88 -10.83 -11.08
C ILE A 2 5.14 -10.16 -10.52
N VAL A 3 5.83 -9.35 -11.33
CA VAL A 3 7.07 -8.65 -10.95
C VAL A 3 6.95 -7.14 -11.18
N TRP A 4 7.64 -6.35 -10.34
CA TRP A 4 7.57 -4.88 -10.35
C TRP A 4 7.89 -4.22 -11.71
N PRO A 5 8.93 -4.62 -12.47
CA PRO A 5 9.27 -3.95 -13.72
C PRO A 5 8.18 -4.02 -14.80
N GLU A 6 7.40 -5.11 -14.81
CA GLU A 6 6.26 -5.30 -15.71
C GLU A 6 5.05 -4.53 -15.19
N TYR A 7 4.76 -4.69 -13.90
CA TYR A 7 3.64 -4.01 -13.24
C TYR A 7 3.73 -2.49 -13.34
N LYS A 8 4.92 -1.90 -13.21
CA LYS A 8 5.13 -0.45 -13.31
C LYS A 8 4.67 0.13 -14.66
N LYS A 9 4.75 -0.65 -15.75
CA LYS A 9 4.43 -0.22 -17.12
C LYS A 9 2.93 -0.17 -17.41
N LEU A 10 2.11 -0.83 -16.58
CA LEU A 10 0.67 -0.87 -16.72
C LEU A 10 0.02 0.51 -16.49
N THR A 11 -1.16 0.70 -17.08
CA THR A 11 -1.99 1.87 -16.77
C THR A 11 -2.45 1.83 -15.31
N LEU A 12 -2.97 2.95 -14.79
CA LEU A 12 -3.46 2.95 -13.41
C LEU A 12 -4.65 1.99 -13.22
N GLU A 13 -5.53 1.90 -14.22
CA GLU A 13 -6.69 1.01 -14.21
C GLU A 13 -6.26 -0.46 -14.21
N ASP A 14 -5.38 -0.86 -15.14
CA ASP A 14 -4.86 -2.23 -15.17
C ASP A 14 -4.09 -2.60 -13.89
N LYS A 15 -3.38 -1.64 -13.28
CA LYS A 15 -2.73 -1.84 -11.98
C LYS A 15 -3.75 -2.11 -10.90
N ILE A 16 -4.83 -1.34 -10.87
CA ILE A 16 -5.91 -1.46 -9.90
C ILE A 16 -6.54 -2.85 -10.03
N ASP A 17 -6.93 -3.25 -11.23
CA ASP A 17 -7.59 -4.55 -11.46
C ASP A 17 -6.70 -5.71 -11.01
N LEU A 18 -5.45 -5.73 -11.49
CA LEU A 18 -4.49 -6.77 -11.16
C LEU A 18 -4.16 -6.81 -9.66
N LEU A 19 -4.06 -5.65 -9.01
CA LEU A 19 -3.84 -5.57 -7.57
C LEU A 19 -5.03 -6.08 -6.77
N TYR A 20 -6.26 -5.77 -7.16
CA TYR A 20 -7.45 -6.25 -6.45
C TYR A 20 -7.72 -7.75 -6.74
N GLU A 21 -7.30 -8.25 -7.89
CA GLU A 21 -7.44 -9.67 -8.25
C GLU A 21 -6.38 -10.55 -7.56
N HIS A 22 -5.13 -10.09 -7.49
CA HIS A 22 -4.01 -10.92 -7.06
C HIS A 22 -3.25 -10.41 -5.83
N GLY A 23 -3.52 -9.19 -5.39
CA GLY A 23 -2.86 -8.56 -4.24
C GLY A 23 -3.50 -9.00 -2.92
N THR A 24 -2.66 -9.18 -1.91
CA THR A 24 -3.10 -9.37 -0.53
C THR A 24 -3.06 -8.03 0.19
N PHE A 25 -4.21 -7.57 0.69
CA PHE A 25 -4.26 -6.39 1.55
C PHE A 25 -3.58 -6.70 2.89
N ILE A 26 -2.64 -5.85 3.29
CA ILE A 26 -1.89 -6.03 4.53
C ILE A 26 -2.45 -5.12 5.62
N MET A 27 -2.45 -3.80 5.37
CA MET A 27 -2.95 -2.82 6.32
C MET A 27 -3.18 -1.46 5.65
N ALA A 28 -3.77 -0.53 6.38
CA ALA A 28 -3.93 0.84 5.93
C ALA A 28 -3.48 1.85 7.00
N ILE A 29 -2.73 2.85 6.58
CA ILE A 29 -2.33 3.98 7.43
C ILE A 29 -2.97 5.27 6.95
N ARG A 30 -3.12 6.24 7.87
CA ARG A 30 -3.38 7.63 7.50
C ARG A 30 -2.05 8.36 7.43
N TYR A 31 -1.79 9.02 6.30
CA TYR A 31 -0.57 9.79 6.11
C TYR A 31 -0.88 11.10 5.39
N TYR A 32 -0.77 12.20 6.12
CA TYR A 32 -1.23 13.53 5.68
C TYR A 32 -2.66 13.47 5.11
N SER A 33 -2.84 13.84 3.83
CA SER A 33 -4.13 13.88 3.14
C SER A 33 -4.54 12.56 2.48
N TYR A 34 -3.82 11.47 2.75
CA TYR A 34 -4.05 10.17 2.12
C TYR A 34 -4.42 9.08 3.12
N LYS A 35 -5.30 8.18 2.69
CA LYS A 35 -5.33 6.80 3.17
C LYS A 35 -4.34 6.04 2.30
N ILE A 36 -3.35 5.40 2.90
CA ILE A 36 -2.40 4.58 2.17
C ILE A 36 -2.71 3.14 2.51
N ASN A 37 -3.07 2.35 1.50
CA ASN A 37 -3.29 0.93 1.63
C ASN A 37 -2.01 0.20 1.20
N LEU A 38 -1.46 -0.62 2.08
CA LEU A 38 -0.31 -1.47 1.80
C LEU A 38 -0.79 -2.84 1.32
N TYR A 39 -0.29 -3.28 0.18
CA TYR A 39 -0.56 -4.59 -0.40
C TYR A 39 0.73 -5.35 -0.65
N LEU A 40 0.67 -6.67 -0.50
CA LEU A 40 1.66 -7.61 -1.04
C LEU A 40 1.15 -8.12 -2.39
N LEU A 41 1.91 -7.91 -3.46
CA LEU A 41 1.59 -8.39 -4.81
C LEU A 41 2.73 -9.24 -5.34
N GLY A 42 2.47 -10.53 -5.54
CA GLY A 42 3.52 -11.49 -5.89
C GLY A 42 4.57 -11.57 -4.78
N ASN A 43 5.73 -10.94 -4.99
CA ASN A 43 6.85 -10.92 -4.05
C ASN A 43 7.30 -9.50 -3.64
N PHE A 44 6.50 -8.47 -3.91
CA PHE A 44 6.83 -7.09 -3.57
C PHE A 44 5.66 -6.36 -2.93
N TYR A 45 5.98 -5.35 -2.12
CA TYR A 45 4.99 -4.51 -1.47
C TYR A 45 4.72 -3.25 -2.28
N VAL A 46 3.45 -2.86 -2.35
CA VAL A 46 3.00 -1.61 -2.98
C VAL A 46 2.11 -0.79 -2.07
N GLU A 47 2.25 0.52 -2.19
CA GLU A 47 1.45 1.51 -1.50
C GLU A 47 0.46 2.15 -2.48
N VAL A 48 -0.83 2.01 -2.17
CA VAL A 48 -1.94 2.63 -2.91
C VAL A 48 -2.36 3.90 -2.17
N PHE A 49 -2.16 5.05 -2.80
CA PHE A 49 -2.48 6.36 -2.22
C PHE A 49 -3.90 6.76 -2.60
N VAL A 50 -4.81 6.76 -1.63
CA VAL A 50 -6.21 7.18 -1.80
C VAL A 50 -6.40 8.55 -1.17
N ARG A 51 -6.80 9.54 -1.96
CA ARG A 51 -7.07 10.89 -1.46
C ARG A 51 -8.44 10.93 -0.80
N HIS A 52 -8.49 11.26 0.50
CA HIS A 52 -9.73 11.24 1.29
C HIS A 52 -10.83 12.17 0.76
N LYS A 53 -10.46 13.33 0.19
CA LYS A 53 -11.43 14.34 -0.24
C LYS A 53 -12.34 13.87 -1.38
N ASN A 54 -11.80 13.06 -2.28
CA ASN A 54 -12.49 12.66 -3.52
C ASN A 54 -12.65 11.14 -3.61
N THR A 55 -12.09 10.38 -2.67
CA THR A 55 -12.11 8.90 -2.66
C THR A 55 -11.52 8.31 -3.96
N ILE A 56 -10.47 8.93 -4.48
CA ILE A 56 -9.80 8.51 -5.72
C ILE A 56 -8.43 7.92 -5.39
N ILE A 57 -8.10 6.78 -6.04
CA ILE A 57 -6.75 6.24 -6.09
C ILE A 57 -5.91 7.18 -6.96
N GLU A 58 -4.94 7.86 -6.37
CA GLU A 58 -4.10 8.83 -7.06
C GLU A 58 -2.87 8.19 -7.69
N LYS A 59 -2.26 7.23 -6.99
CA LYS A 59 -1.07 6.51 -7.48
C LYS A 59 -0.85 5.22 -6.72
N ILE A 60 -0.08 4.33 -7.36
CA ILE A 60 0.42 3.09 -6.80
C ILE A 60 1.94 3.09 -6.99
N ILE A 61 2.69 2.97 -5.90
CA ILE A 61 4.15 3.02 -5.89
C ILE A 61 4.71 1.84 -5.08
N PRO A 62 5.97 1.41 -5.28
CA PRO A 62 6.54 0.34 -4.47
C PRO A 62 6.80 0.87 -3.05
N LEU A 63 6.75 -0.02 -2.06
CA LEU A 63 7.07 0.34 -0.69
C LEU A 63 8.50 0.88 -0.59
N ASP A 64 8.64 2.08 -0.05
CA ASP A 64 9.93 2.69 0.29
C ASP A 64 10.27 2.42 1.76
N MET A 65 11.18 1.47 2.00
CA MET A 65 11.61 1.06 3.34
C MET A 65 12.38 2.16 4.09
N ASN A 66 12.89 3.18 3.41
CA ASN A 66 13.61 4.28 4.05
C ASN A 66 12.68 5.44 4.42
N HIS A 67 11.40 5.36 4.05
CA HIS A 67 10.46 6.44 4.30
C HIS A 67 9.95 6.44 5.74
N THR A 68 9.64 7.62 6.26
CA THR A 68 8.98 7.82 7.56
C THR A 68 7.65 7.07 7.71
N ARG A 69 7.03 6.59 6.61
CA ARG A 69 5.81 5.76 6.63
C ARG A 69 6.04 4.41 7.33
N MET A 70 7.26 3.89 7.31
CA MET A 70 7.59 2.62 7.97
C MET A 70 7.30 2.62 9.46
N LYS A 71 7.44 3.77 10.15
CA LYS A 71 7.07 3.87 11.56
C LYS A 71 5.59 3.58 11.78
N PHE A 72 4.72 4.18 10.97
CA PHE A 72 3.27 3.96 11.05
C PHE A 72 2.87 2.50 10.80
N TYR A 73 3.55 1.82 9.87
CA TYR A 73 3.30 0.39 9.64
C TYR A 73 3.76 -0.45 10.84
N SER A 74 4.95 -0.21 11.36
CA SER A 74 5.48 -0.92 12.53
C SER A 74 4.62 -0.70 13.78
N ASP A 75 4.15 0.53 14.01
CA ASP A 75 3.30 0.88 15.14
C ASP A 75 1.96 0.13 15.11
N GLN A 76 1.43 -0.21 13.93
CA GLN A 76 0.21 -1.01 13.80
C GLN A 76 0.42 -2.52 14.02
N ILE A 77 1.64 -3.03 13.78
CA ILE A 77 2.00 -4.43 14.07
C ILE A 77 2.27 -4.63 15.55
N MET A 78 2.75 -3.59 16.24
CA MET A 78 2.84 -3.59 17.69
C MET A 78 1.43 -3.64 18.27
N LEU A 79 1.01 -4.86 18.65
CA LEU A 79 -0.08 -5.05 19.57
C LEU A 79 0.24 -4.25 20.85
N PRO A 80 -0.73 -3.55 21.48
CA PRO A 80 -0.49 -2.92 22.76
C PRO A 80 0.01 -3.98 23.73
N CYS A 81 1.29 -3.87 24.11
CA CYS A 81 1.93 -4.83 25.00
C CYS A 81 1.46 -4.65 26.46
N ASP A 82 0.71 -3.58 26.73
CA ASP A 82 0.22 -3.19 28.05
C ASP A 82 -1.31 -3.25 28.13
N MET A 83 -1.86 -4.46 28.07
CA MET A 83 -3.18 -4.75 28.64
C MET A 83 -3.02 -5.68 29.85
N PHE A 84 -2.36 -5.20 30.91
CA PHE A 84 -2.31 -5.82 32.23
C PHE A 84 -2.35 -4.76 33.32
#